data_AF-A0A925H6R7-F1
#
_entry.id   AF-A0A925H6R7-F1
#
_cell.length_a   1.000
_cell.length_b   1.000
_cell.length_c   1.000
_cell.angle_alpha   90.00
_cell.angle_beta   90.00
_cell.angle_gamma   90.00
#
_symmetry.space_group_name_H-M   'P 1'
#
loop_
_entity.id
_entity.type
_entity.pdbx_description
1 polymer ?
#
loop_
_entity_poly.entity_id
_entity_poly.type
_entity_poly.pdbx_seq_one_letter_code
_entity_poly.pdbx_strand_id
1 'polypeptide(L)'
;MKRKIVITGLCLFVLLSAGWVLLAAKRQQEKIKTTPAPPRRVEPATGSDATGKTVAAAKAFLATLDTAGRAKVSFAFNSDQKTKWSNFPVGIYPRNGLRWGDLSAAQRAAALKLLATALSQQGLQKVKEIMEGDEVLKISESGGGGPTGGPPGGGPPGGRGGGGAGGGPNFGRDEYYLAFLGTPSLTEPWMI
;
A
#
# COMPACT_ATOMS: atom_id res chain seq x y z
N MET A 1 49.80 46.67 -48.09
CA MET A 1 49.33 46.21 -46.76
C MET A 1 48.97 44.72 -46.89
N LYS A 2 49.67 43.86 -46.14
CA LYS A 2 49.75 42.40 -46.37
C LYS A 2 48.65 41.67 -45.57
N ARG A 3 47.82 40.88 -46.25
CA ARG A 3 46.78 40.00 -45.68
C ARG A 3 47.44 38.80 -44.98
N LYS A 4 47.06 38.51 -43.74
CA LYS A 4 47.48 37.34 -42.94
C LYS A 4 46.24 36.47 -42.66
N ILE A 5 46.20 35.23 -43.16
CA ILE A 5 46.42 33.95 -42.44
C ILE A 5 45.14 33.45 -41.75
N VAL A 6 44.42 32.52 -42.40
CA VAL A 6 44.27 31.08 -42.04
C VAL A 6 43.56 30.84 -40.70
N ILE A 7 42.24 30.62 -40.76
CA ILE A 7 41.47 29.82 -39.78
C ILE A 7 40.45 29.00 -40.58
N THR A 8 40.95 28.14 -41.47
CA THR A 8 40.15 27.15 -42.19
C THR A 8 40.67 25.79 -41.77
N GLY A 9 40.35 25.36 -40.56
CA GLY A 9 40.88 24.10 -40.02
C GLY A 9 40.15 23.49 -38.83
N LEU A 10 39.32 24.24 -38.10
CA LEU A 10 38.70 23.72 -36.87
C LEU A 10 37.20 23.41 -36.97
N CYS A 11 36.50 23.81 -38.04
CA CYS A 11 35.06 23.53 -38.17
C CYS A 11 34.71 22.21 -38.88
N LEU A 12 35.66 21.51 -39.51
CA LEU A 12 35.34 20.27 -40.23
C LEU A 12 35.42 18.99 -39.38
N PHE A 13 36.07 19.03 -38.21
CA PHE A 13 36.17 17.87 -37.32
C PHE A 13 35.01 17.72 -36.33
N VAL A 14 34.25 18.78 -36.06
CA VAL A 14 33.10 18.72 -35.14
C VAL A 14 31.83 18.19 -35.83
N LEU A 15 31.73 18.28 -37.16
CA LEU A 15 30.54 17.81 -37.89
C LEU A 15 30.60 16.31 -38.25
N LEU A 16 31.78 15.68 -38.25
CA LEU A 16 31.93 14.24 -38.50
C LEU A 16 31.71 13.38 -37.24
N SER A 17 31.90 13.93 -36.04
CA SER A 17 31.62 13.22 -34.77
C SER A 17 30.15 13.25 -34.37
N ALA A 18 29.41 14.31 -34.72
CA ALA A 18 27.97 14.40 -34.44
C ALA A 18 27.13 13.42 -35.28
N GLY A 19 27.56 13.12 -36.51
CA GLY A 19 26.87 12.17 -37.40
C GLY A 19 26.96 10.71 -36.92
N TRP A 20 28.08 10.32 -36.31
CA TRP A 20 28.25 8.97 -35.76
C TRP A 20 27.46 8.77 -34.47
N VAL A 21 27.34 9.80 -33.63
CA VAL A 21 26.54 9.74 -32.40
C VAL A 21 25.04 9.65 -32.73
N LEU A 22 24.55 10.35 -33.76
CA LEU A 22 23.15 10.21 -34.19
C LEU A 22 22.85 8.87 -34.90
N LEU A 23 23.83 8.25 -35.58
CA LEU A 23 23.64 6.94 -36.20
C LEU A 23 23.75 5.79 -35.18
N ALA A 24 24.53 5.97 -34.11
CA ALA A 24 24.58 5.04 -32.97
C ALA A 24 23.30 5.10 -32.11
N ALA A 25 22.72 6.28 -31.92
CA ALA A 25 21.49 6.46 -31.12
C ALA A 25 20.23 5.88 -31.80
N LYS A 26 20.21 5.72 -33.13
CA LYS A 26 19.09 5.09 -33.86
C LYS A 26 19.13 3.55 -33.89
N ARG A 27 20.21 2.91 -33.40
CA ARG A 27 20.39 1.44 -33.38
C ARG A 27 19.99 0.75 -32.07
N GLN A 28 19.38 1.45 -31.11
CA GLN A 28 18.95 0.86 -29.83
C GLN A 28 17.43 0.88 -29.63
N GLN A 29 16.64 1.00 -30.70
CA GLN A 29 15.30 0.40 -30.72
C GLN A 29 15.40 -1.07 -31.14
N GLU A 30 16.19 -1.85 -30.38
CA GLU A 30 15.92 -3.28 -30.28
C GLU A 30 14.53 -3.36 -29.64
N LYS A 31 13.50 -3.67 -30.46
CA LYS A 31 12.21 -4.10 -29.93
C LYS A 31 12.51 -5.21 -28.95
N ILE A 32 12.34 -4.96 -27.65
CA ILE A 32 12.42 -6.02 -26.64
C ILE A 32 11.46 -7.10 -27.15
N LYS A 33 12.00 -8.21 -27.65
CA LYS A 33 11.22 -9.41 -27.92
C LYS A 33 10.80 -9.91 -26.56
N THR A 34 9.70 -9.39 -26.05
CA THR A 34 9.06 -9.92 -24.87
C THR A 34 8.51 -11.27 -25.28
N THR A 35 9.24 -12.34 -24.96
CA THR A 35 8.67 -13.68 -24.99
C THR A 35 7.41 -13.62 -24.14
N PRO A 36 6.21 -13.94 -24.70
CA PRO A 36 5.01 -14.00 -23.90
C PRO A 36 5.27 -14.91 -22.71
N ALA A 37 4.89 -14.47 -21.50
CA ALA A 37 4.91 -15.36 -20.35
C ALA A 37 4.16 -16.65 -20.77
N PRO A 38 4.70 -17.84 -20.47
CA PRO A 38 3.98 -19.06 -20.75
C PRO A 38 2.57 -18.93 -20.15
N PRO A 39 1.53 -19.42 -20.84
CA PRO A 39 0.17 -19.34 -20.31
C PRO A 39 0.20 -19.91 -18.90
N ARG A 40 -0.23 -19.12 -17.91
CA ARG A 40 -0.34 -19.63 -16.55
C ARG A 40 -1.32 -20.78 -16.60
N ARG A 41 -0.83 -21.97 -16.27
CA ARG A 41 -1.67 -23.12 -15.96
C ARG A 41 -2.52 -22.74 -14.74
N VAL A 42 -3.79 -22.47 -14.98
CA VAL A 42 -4.77 -22.26 -13.92
C VAL A 42 -5.33 -23.63 -13.57
N GLU A 43 -4.62 -24.36 -12.71
CA GLU A 43 -5.22 -25.54 -12.10
C GLU A 43 -6.34 -25.09 -11.15
N PRO A 44 -7.49 -25.79 -11.09
CA PRO A 44 -8.52 -25.52 -10.10
C PRO A 44 -7.93 -25.55 -8.69
N ALA A 45 -8.29 -24.56 -7.87
CA ALA A 45 -7.88 -24.55 -6.48
C ALA A 45 -8.47 -25.75 -5.73
N THR A 46 -7.63 -26.40 -4.92
CA THR A 46 -7.98 -27.53 -4.07
C THR A 46 -7.94 -27.12 -2.60
N GLY A 47 -8.66 -27.85 -1.74
CA GLY A 47 -8.68 -27.54 -0.30
C GLY A 47 -7.31 -27.60 0.38
N SER A 48 -6.37 -28.39 -0.16
CA SER A 48 -5.04 -28.63 0.44
C SER A 48 -3.95 -27.64 0.00
N ASP A 49 -4.16 -26.90 -1.08
CA ASP A 49 -3.19 -25.92 -1.57
C ASP A 49 -3.27 -24.58 -0.82
N ALA A 50 -2.44 -23.61 -1.22
CA ALA A 50 -2.40 -22.29 -0.58
C ALA A 50 -3.74 -21.55 -0.68
N THR A 51 -4.44 -21.65 -1.81
CA THR A 51 -5.75 -21.02 -2.00
C THR A 51 -6.77 -21.66 -1.07
N GLY A 52 -6.82 -22.99 -1.02
CA GLY A 52 -7.76 -23.70 -0.14
C GLY A 52 -7.54 -23.43 1.35
N LYS A 53 -6.27 -23.39 1.78
CA LYS A 53 -5.92 -22.98 3.15
C LYS A 53 -6.35 -21.55 3.44
N THR A 54 -6.19 -20.64 2.48
CA THR A 54 -6.61 -19.24 2.64
C THR A 54 -8.13 -19.10 2.72
N VAL A 55 -8.88 -19.84 1.90
CA VAL A 55 -10.36 -19.92 2.00
C VAL A 55 -10.79 -20.42 3.38
N ALA A 56 -10.14 -21.48 3.89
CA ALA A 56 -10.45 -22.03 5.21
C ALA A 56 -10.17 -21.02 6.33
N ALA A 57 -9.03 -20.33 6.29
CA ALA A 57 -8.69 -19.30 7.26
C ALA A 57 -9.63 -18.09 7.19
N ALA A 58 -10.07 -17.70 6.00
CA ALA A 58 -11.03 -16.61 5.81
C ALA A 58 -12.39 -16.95 6.42
N LYS A 59 -12.90 -18.16 6.15
CA LYS A 59 -14.14 -18.67 6.78
C LYS A 59 -14.01 -18.74 8.30
N ALA A 60 -12.87 -19.19 8.81
CA ALA A 60 -12.61 -19.23 10.25
C ALA A 60 -12.63 -17.83 10.88
N PHE A 61 -12.03 -16.83 10.24
CA PHE A 61 -12.12 -15.44 10.68
C PHE A 61 -13.57 -14.92 10.67
N LEU A 62 -14.31 -15.09 9.57
CA LEU A 62 -15.70 -14.63 9.45
C LEU A 62 -16.63 -15.29 10.49
N ALA A 63 -16.31 -16.51 10.93
CA ALA A 63 -17.04 -17.21 11.99
C ALA A 63 -16.82 -16.60 13.39
N THR A 64 -15.74 -15.84 13.59
CA THR A 64 -15.49 -15.12 14.85
C THR A 64 -16.29 -13.82 14.99
N LEU A 65 -16.94 -13.38 13.90
CA LEU A 65 -17.72 -12.15 13.86
C LEU A 65 -19.20 -12.43 14.10
N ASP A 66 -19.90 -11.46 14.64
CA ASP A 66 -21.36 -11.46 14.65
C ASP A 66 -21.92 -11.00 13.29
N THR A 67 -23.24 -10.91 13.18
CA THR A 67 -23.90 -10.48 11.94
C THR A 67 -23.53 -9.05 11.56
N ALA A 68 -23.37 -8.14 12.53
CA ALA A 68 -22.98 -6.76 12.27
C ALA A 68 -21.53 -6.66 11.76
N GLY A 69 -20.59 -7.39 12.36
CA GLY A 69 -19.20 -7.46 11.93
C GLY A 69 -19.07 -8.06 10.54
N ARG A 70 -19.82 -9.14 10.24
CA ARG A 70 -19.86 -9.72 8.88
C ARG A 70 -20.38 -8.73 7.84
N ALA A 71 -21.44 -7.97 8.17
CA ALA A 71 -21.98 -6.96 7.26
C ALA A 71 -21.00 -5.81 6.99
N LYS A 72 -20.18 -5.42 7.97
CA LYS A 72 -19.14 -4.40 7.79
C LYS A 72 -17.95 -4.88 6.95
N VAL A 73 -17.56 -6.14 7.11
CA VAL A 73 -16.35 -6.68 6.49
C VAL A 73 -16.57 -7.28 5.11
N SER A 74 -17.78 -7.73 4.77
CA SER A 74 -18.06 -8.48 3.54
C SER A 74 -18.91 -7.71 2.54
N PHE A 75 -18.41 -7.60 1.31
CA PHE A 75 -19.05 -6.95 0.19
C PHE A 75 -19.19 -7.92 -0.99
N ALA A 76 -20.10 -7.65 -1.92
CA ALA A 76 -20.18 -8.40 -3.17
C ALA A 76 -18.90 -8.21 -4.01
N PHE A 77 -18.48 -9.22 -4.78
CA PHE A 77 -17.23 -9.16 -5.55
C PHE A 77 -17.18 -7.97 -6.54
N ASN A 78 -18.32 -7.65 -7.16
CA ASN A 78 -18.49 -6.53 -8.10
C ASN A 78 -19.01 -5.24 -7.43
N SER A 79 -18.90 -5.14 -6.11
CA SER A 79 -19.32 -3.95 -5.38
C SER A 79 -18.47 -2.73 -5.76
N ASP A 80 -19.08 -1.56 -5.78
CA ASP A 80 -18.42 -0.26 -5.89
C ASP A 80 -17.36 -0.02 -4.80
N GLN A 81 -17.43 -0.74 -3.68
CA GLN A 81 -16.43 -0.72 -2.62
C GLN A 81 -15.03 -1.09 -3.11
N LYS A 82 -14.93 -1.90 -4.19
CA LYS A 82 -13.67 -2.29 -4.83
C LYS A 82 -12.87 -1.10 -5.36
N THR A 83 -13.52 -0.01 -5.72
CA THR A 83 -12.88 1.22 -6.23
C THR A 83 -12.80 2.34 -5.20
N LYS A 84 -13.40 2.15 -4.01
CA LYS A 84 -13.47 3.14 -2.92
C LYS A 84 -12.35 2.98 -1.88
N TRP A 85 -11.22 2.41 -2.29
CA TRP A 85 -10.02 2.40 -1.43
C TRP A 85 -9.38 3.79 -1.40
N SER A 86 -8.92 4.20 -0.23
CA SER A 86 -8.27 5.50 -0.03
C SER A 86 -7.06 5.38 0.89
N ASN A 87 -5.95 5.98 0.46
CA ASN A 87 -4.78 6.19 1.30
C ASN A 87 -4.83 7.50 2.10
N PHE A 88 -5.91 8.29 1.97
CA PHE A 88 -6.08 9.46 2.84
C PHE A 88 -6.26 9.02 4.30
N PRO A 89 -5.93 9.90 5.26
CA PRO A 89 -6.28 9.68 6.64
C PRO A 89 -7.77 9.39 6.83
N VAL A 90 -8.11 8.51 7.78
CA VAL A 90 -9.50 8.11 8.05
C VAL A 90 -10.38 9.31 8.41
N GLY A 91 -9.83 10.33 9.07
CA GLY A 91 -10.53 11.58 9.38
C GLY A 91 -10.91 12.43 8.15
N ILE A 92 -10.31 12.16 7.00
CA ILE A 92 -10.54 12.86 5.72
C ILE A 92 -11.40 12.00 4.78
N TYR A 93 -11.18 10.68 4.77
CA TYR A 93 -11.96 9.75 3.95
C TYR A 93 -12.22 8.43 4.71
N PRO A 94 -13.48 7.99 4.86
CA PRO A 94 -13.80 6.75 5.56
C PRO A 94 -13.28 5.55 4.77
N ARG A 95 -12.66 4.60 5.47
CA ARG A 95 -12.23 3.32 4.88
C ARG A 95 -13.35 2.28 5.01
N ASN A 96 -13.50 1.47 3.98
CA ASN A 96 -14.44 0.37 3.98
C ASN A 96 -13.91 -0.79 4.83
N GLY A 97 -14.81 -1.60 5.35
CA GLY A 97 -14.44 -2.80 6.10
C GLY A 97 -14.49 -2.63 7.61
N LEU A 98 -13.87 -3.58 8.29
CA LEU A 98 -13.83 -3.67 9.75
C LEU A 98 -12.51 -3.11 10.26
N ARG A 99 -12.59 -2.10 11.14
CA ARG A 99 -11.43 -1.45 11.75
C ARG A 99 -10.75 -2.41 12.74
N TRP A 100 -9.41 -2.46 12.71
CA TRP A 100 -8.59 -3.30 13.58
C TRP A 100 -8.82 -3.01 15.06
N GLY A 101 -8.96 -1.72 15.39
CA GLY A 101 -9.30 -1.23 16.73
C GLY A 101 -10.59 -1.81 17.31
N ASP A 102 -11.53 -2.23 16.47
CA ASP A 102 -12.85 -2.70 16.89
C ASP A 102 -12.88 -4.23 17.07
N LEU A 103 -11.79 -4.92 16.71
CA LEU A 103 -11.66 -6.36 16.84
C LEU A 103 -11.23 -6.77 18.25
N SER A 104 -11.85 -7.83 18.78
CA SER A 104 -11.37 -8.51 19.99
C SER A 104 -10.01 -9.19 19.76
N ALA A 105 -9.30 -9.54 20.83
CA ALA A 105 -8.03 -10.25 20.73
C ALA A 105 -8.13 -11.57 19.92
N ALA A 106 -9.22 -12.32 20.10
CA ALA A 106 -9.47 -13.55 19.36
C ALA A 106 -9.70 -13.29 17.85
N GLN A 107 -10.45 -12.22 17.52
CA GLN A 107 -10.69 -11.83 16.13
C GLN A 107 -9.41 -11.32 15.45
N ARG A 108 -8.59 -10.52 16.16
CA ARG A 108 -7.25 -10.08 15.68
C ARG A 108 -6.33 -11.27 15.41
N ALA A 109 -6.31 -12.26 16.31
CA ALA A 109 -5.52 -13.48 16.12
C ALA A 109 -5.98 -14.27 14.88
N ALA A 110 -7.29 -14.40 14.66
CA ALA A 110 -7.84 -15.04 13.47
C ALA A 110 -7.50 -14.25 12.17
N ALA A 111 -7.54 -12.91 12.21
CA ALA A 111 -7.14 -12.07 11.09
C ALA A 111 -5.64 -12.21 10.76
N LEU A 112 -4.75 -12.20 11.77
CA LEU A 112 -3.32 -12.46 11.55
C LEU A 112 -3.06 -13.85 11.00
N LYS A 113 -3.80 -14.87 11.45
CA LYS A 113 -3.69 -16.25 10.91
C LYS A 113 -4.08 -16.30 9.44
N LEU A 114 -5.13 -15.57 9.04
CA LEU A 114 -5.53 -15.43 7.65
C LEU A 114 -4.43 -14.77 6.82
N LEU A 115 -3.91 -13.62 7.25
CA LEU A 115 -2.80 -12.95 6.57
C LEU A 115 -1.54 -13.84 6.48
N ALA A 116 -1.22 -14.57 7.55
CA ALA A 116 -0.10 -15.52 7.57
C ALA A 116 -0.28 -16.69 6.59
N THR A 117 -1.51 -17.02 6.23
CA THR A 117 -1.81 -18.08 5.26
C THR A 117 -1.74 -17.56 3.83
N ALA A 118 -2.17 -16.31 3.61
CA ALA A 118 -2.17 -15.66 2.30
C ALA A 118 -0.80 -15.09 1.88
N LEU A 119 0.02 -14.69 2.85
CA LEU A 119 1.30 -14.00 2.64
C LEU A 119 2.48 -14.92 2.97
N SER A 120 3.65 -14.57 2.42
CA SER A 120 4.90 -15.14 2.92
C SER A 120 5.20 -14.65 4.34
N GLN A 121 6.11 -15.34 5.04
CA GLN A 121 6.58 -14.90 6.37
C GLN A 121 7.09 -13.46 6.35
N GLN A 122 7.86 -13.08 5.32
CA GLN A 122 8.35 -11.72 5.14
C GLN A 122 7.19 -10.73 4.86
N GLY A 123 6.17 -11.15 4.10
CA GLY A 123 4.99 -10.33 3.85
C GLY A 123 4.20 -10.04 5.13
N LEU A 124 3.95 -11.06 5.95
CA LEU A 124 3.30 -10.88 7.25
C LEU A 124 4.13 -9.99 8.19
N GLN A 125 5.46 -10.18 8.21
CA GLN A 125 6.34 -9.38 9.04
C GLN A 125 6.26 -7.90 8.65
N LYS A 126 6.29 -7.58 7.35
CA LYS A 126 6.12 -6.21 6.86
C LYS A 126 4.79 -5.60 7.29
N VAL A 127 3.68 -6.35 7.22
CA VAL A 127 2.38 -5.86 7.70
C VAL A 127 2.46 -5.45 9.16
N LYS A 128 3.04 -6.31 10.02
CA LYS A 128 3.18 -6.02 11.46
C LYS A 128 4.09 -4.83 11.73
N GLU A 129 5.22 -4.74 11.02
CA GLU A 129 6.17 -3.63 11.17
C GLU A 129 5.58 -2.29 10.73
N ILE A 130 4.78 -2.28 9.67
CA ILE A 130 4.06 -1.09 9.22
C ILE A 130 3.06 -0.64 10.31
N MET A 131 2.27 -1.57 10.84
CA MET A 131 1.32 -1.27 11.92
C MET A 131 2.02 -0.77 13.19
N GLU A 132 3.17 -1.34 13.54
CA GLU A 132 3.95 -0.94 14.70
C GLU A 132 4.62 0.42 14.49
N GLY A 133 5.13 0.70 13.28
CA GLY A 133 5.64 2.02 12.92
C GLY A 133 4.58 3.11 13.09
N ASP A 134 3.34 2.84 12.68
CA ASP A 134 2.20 3.74 12.90
C ASP A 134 1.88 3.90 14.40
N GLU A 135 2.03 2.86 15.22
CA GLU A 135 1.86 2.99 16.68
C GLU A 135 2.96 3.88 17.31
N VAL A 136 4.19 3.80 16.81
CA VAL A 136 5.26 4.72 17.22
C VAL A 136 4.92 6.16 16.83
N LEU A 137 4.42 6.39 15.61
CA LEU A 137 4.04 7.73 15.14
C LEU A 137 2.92 8.33 16.00
N LYS A 138 1.93 7.52 16.39
CA LYS A 138 0.87 7.93 17.32
C LYS A 138 1.44 8.41 18.66
N ILE A 139 2.44 7.71 19.21
CA ILE A 139 3.09 8.10 20.46
C ILE A 139 3.84 9.43 20.28
N SER A 140 4.58 9.61 19.19
CA SER A 140 5.33 10.84 18.93
C SER A 140 4.46 12.07 18.70
N GLU A 141 3.32 11.92 18.00
CA GLU A 141 2.35 13.01 17.80
C GLU A 141 1.63 13.35 19.12
N SER A 142 1.37 12.36 19.98
CA SER A 142 0.76 12.60 21.30
C SER A 142 1.70 13.24 22.33
N GLY A 143 3.01 13.13 22.13
CA GLY A 143 4.05 13.68 23.01
C GLY A 143 4.72 14.96 22.50
N GLY A 144 4.48 15.34 21.24
CA GLY A 144 5.15 16.44 20.57
C GLY A 144 4.19 17.52 20.12
N GLY A 145 4.05 18.58 20.92
CA GLY A 145 3.87 19.90 20.32
C GLY A 145 5.04 20.09 19.35
N GLY A 146 4.76 20.11 18.04
CA GLY A 146 5.76 20.40 17.03
C GLY A 146 6.47 21.72 17.37
N PRO A 147 7.67 22.00 16.83
CA PRO A 147 8.34 23.27 17.05
C PRO A 147 7.50 24.38 16.40
N THR A 148 6.58 24.96 17.17
CA THR A 148 5.98 26.25 16.86
C THR A 148 7.10 27.26 17.00
N GLY A 149 7.68 27.65 15.86
CA GLY A 149 8.53 28.84 15.74
C GLY A 149 7.72 30.13 15.92
N GLY A 150 6.94 30.22 16.99
CA GLY A 150 6.25 31.42 17.46
C GLY A 150 6.89 31.92 18.75
N PRO A 151 6.97 33.24 18.98
CA PRO A 151 7.66 33.80 20.13
C PRO A 151 6.97 33.40 21.46
N PRO A 152 7.73 33.37 22.58
CA PRO A 152 7.27 32.77 23.82
C PRO A 152 6.22 33.63 24.51
N GLY A 153 4.98 33.15 24.58
CA GLY A 153 3.91 33.72 25.40
C GLY A 153 3.40 32.66 26.37
N GLY A 154 3.62 32.88 27.67
CA GLY A 154 3.27 31.94 28.74
C GLY A 154 1.77 31.75 28.94
N GLY A 155 1.38 30.51 29.24
CA GLY A 155 0.05 30.13 29.71
C GLY A 155 0.13 28.83 30.53
N PRO A 156 -0.72 28.64 31.56
CA PRO A 156 -0.51 27.65 32.62
C PRO A 156 -0.89 26.20 32.21
N PRO A 157 -0.45 25.17 32.96
CA PRO A 157 -0.62 23.79 32.56
C PRO A 157 -2.02 23.28 32.95
N GLY A 158 -2.87 23.07 31.94
CA GLY A 158 -4.16 22.40 32.11
C GLY A 158 -4.13 21.01 31.48
N GLY A 159 -3.97 19.98 32.30
CA GLY A 159 -4.20 18.60 31.86
C GLY A 159 -5.70 18.35 31.66
N ARG A 160 -6.07 17.76 30.52
CA ARG A 160 -7.26 16.90 30.41
C ARG A 160 -7.15 16.03 29.16
N GLY A 161 -7.12 14.71 29.39
CA GLY A 161 -7.38 13.75 28.33
C GLY A 161 -8.82 13.86 27.82
N GLY A 162 -9.04 13.38 26.61
CA GLY A 162 -10.38 13.16 26.06
C GLY A 162 -10.54 13.70 24.65
N GLY A 163 -10.56 12.76 23.71
CA GLY A 163 -11.15 12.79 22.36
C GLY A 163 -11.74 14.08 21.82
N GLY A 164 -11.31 14.43 20.60
CA GLY A 164 -12.10 15.28 19.73
C GLY A 164 -11.30 16.01 18.66
N ALA A 165 -11.52 15.60 17.41
CA ALA A 165 -11.59 16.51 16.27
C ALA A 165 -10.38 17.43 16.00
N GLY A 166 -9.18 16.85 15.87
CA GLY A 166 -8.13 17.45 15.05
C GLY A 166 -8.20 16.83 13.66
N GLY A 167 -8.42 17.62 12.59
CA GLY A 167 -8.45 17.13 11.19
C GLY A 167 -7.11 16.62 10.66
N GLY A 168 -6.21 16.19 11.54
CA GLY A 168 -4.92 15.60 11.22
C GLY A 168 -5.01 14.09 11.03
N PRO A 169 -3.92 13.45 10.57
CA PRO A 169 -3.87 12.01 10.42
C PRO A 169 -3.97 11.28 11.76
N ASN A 170 -4.89 10.31 11.85
CA ASN A 170 -4.91 9.36 12.96
C ASN A 170 -3.88 8.26 12.67
N PHE A 171 -2.85 8.19 13.50
CA PHE A 171 -1.87 7.10 13.47
C PHE A 171 -2.23 6.00 14.47
N GLY A 172 -1.68 4.81 14.25
CA GLY A 172 -1.75 3.69 15.18
C GLY A 172 -2.25 2.41 14.54
N ARG A 173 -1.87 1.28 15.14
CA ARG A 173 -2.23 -0.05 14.64
C ARG A 173 -3.74 -0.32 14.61
N ASP A 174 -4.51 0.45 15.39
CA ASP A 174 -5.95 0.33 15.43
C ASP A 174 -6.65 0.95 14.20
N GLU A 175 -5.95 1.75 13.38
CA GLU A 175 -6.49 2.43 12.17
C GLU A 175 -6.31 1.64 10.86
N TYR A 176 -6.03 0.34 10.96
CA TYR A 176 -6.00 -0.59 9.84
C TYR A 176 -7.37 -1.22 9.63
N TYR A 177 -7.69 -1.62 8.40
CA TYR A 177 -9.01 -2.11 8.02
C TYR A 177 -8.89 -3.40 7.21
N LEU A 178 -9.85 -4.29 7.40
CA LEU A 178 -9.99 -5.52 6.63
C LEU A 178 -11.32 -5.51 5.87
N ALA A 179 -11.33 -5.95 4.63
CA ALA A 179 -12.53 -6.12 3.83
C ALA A 179 -12.43 -7.38 2.97
N PHE A 180 -13.57 -8.02 2.69
CA PHE A 180 -13.70 -9.11 1.75
C PHE A 180 -14.59 -8.64 0.60
N LEU A 181 -14.13 -8.86 -0.62
CA LEU A 181 -14.92 -8.66 -1.83
C LEU A 181 -15.22 -10.03 -2.40
N GLY A 182 -16.47 -10.47 -2.34
CA GLY A 182 -16.89 -11.84 -2.64
C GLY A 182 -16.84 -12.76 -1.42
N THR A 183 -17.54 -13.89 -1.51
CA THR A 183 -17.53 -14.93 -0.47
C THR A 183 -16.31 -15.84 -0.65
N PRO A 184 -15.51 -16.13 0.40
CA PRO A 184 -14.37 -17.03 0.29
C PRO A 184 -14.74 -18.37 -0.34
N SER A 185 -14.18 -18.64 -1.52
CA SER A 185 -14.55 -19.74 -2.39
C SER A 185 -13.34 -20.34 -3.12
N LEU A 186 -13.43 -21.62 -3.48
CA LEU A 186 -12.44 -22.29 -4.34
C LEU A 186 -12.74 -22.05 -5.83
N THR A 187 -13.99 -21.73 -6.16
CA THR A 187 -14.50 -21.72 -7.54
C THR A 187 -15.04 -20.37 -7.97
N GLU A 188 -15.42 -19.52 -7.00
CA GLU A 188 -15.94 -18.19 -7.25
C GLU A 188 -14.88 -17.13 -6.93
N PRO A 189 -14.88 -15.99 -7.65
CA PRO A 189 -13.90 -14.94 -7.42
C PRO A 189 -14.15 -14.26 -6.06
N TRP A 190 -13.07 -14.08 -5.31
CA TRP A 190 -13.07 -13.31 -4.06
C TRP A 190 -11.70 -12.70 -3.78
N MET A 191 -11.67 -11.70 -2.89
CA MET A 191 -10.47 -10.97 -2.50
C MET A 191 -10.54 -10.59 -1.02
N ILE A 192 -9.38 -10.40 -0.42
CA ILE A 192 -9.13 -9.85 0.92
C ILE A 192 -8.11 -8.73 0.80
#